data_AF-A0A2H5WUE6-F1
#
_entry.id   AF-A0A2H5WUE6-F1
#
_cell.length_a   1.000
_cell.length_b   1.000
_cell.length_c   1.000
_cell.angle_alpha   90.00
_cell.angle_beta   90.00
_cell.angle_gamma   90.00
#
_symmetry.space_group_name_H-M   'P 1'
#
loop_
_entity.id
_entity.type
_entity.pdbx_description
1 polymer ?
#
loop_
_entity_poly.entity_id
_entity_poly.type
_entity_poly.pdbx_seq_one_letter_code
_entity_poly.pdbx_strand_id
1 'polypeptide(L)'
;MRAIGWLLAVALILGGCRRADERQIAEQLLKEGEQKLQARDYAGAADAFHRYVAQTSNLTAALPRVYRVYIQYRAAKPAYEFLIQYEARANEIKVKVDRSDYYRVLGDLAHQIGKFEDALRWYEKAVQLDNQNHLALNNYAYSLAEQGKNLEHALELANRALAIRSNLGTYYDTRGWVYYKMGRYEEALKDLRIAVDIAPTTAELRYHLAAVYAKLGRKQDALVELEKALALDPNHEPSRQPLQSLQKPTQ
;
A
#
# COMPACT_ATOMS: atom_id res chain seq x y z
N MET A 1 23.78 25.27 -48.79
CA MET A 1 23.24 25.20 -47.41
C MET A 1 21.75 24.83 -47.29
N ARG A 2 20.96 24.63 -48.38
CA ARG A 2 19.51 24.35 -48.27
C ARG A 2 19.10 22.86 -48.17
N ALA A 3 20.02 21.91 -48.42
CA ALA A 3 19.70 20.47 -48.43
C ALA A 3 19.66 19.82 -47.03
N ILE A 4 20.32 20.40 -46.04
CA ILE A 4 20.40 19.85 -44.67
C ILE A 4 19.06 20.05 -43.91
N GLY A 5 18.31 21.12 -44.22
CA GLY A 5 17.03 21.42 -43.55
C GLY A 5 15.88 20.46 -43.89
N TRP A 6 15.86 19.89 -45.11
CA TRP A 6 14.80 18.97 -45.55
C TRP A 6 14.94 17.57 -44.95
N LEU A 7 16.17 17.06 -44.83
CA LEU A 7 16.44 15.75 -44.20
C LEU A 7 16.11 15.76 -42.70
N LEU A 8 16.39 16.86 -41.99
CA LEU A 8 16.01 17.04 -40.59
C LEU A 8 14.49 17.10 -40.40
N ALA A 9 13.76 17.79 -41.30
CA ALA A 9 12.31 17.89 -41.23
C ALA A 9 11.61 16.52 -41.47
N VAL A 10 12.07 15.74 -42.45
CA VAL A 10 11.51 14.40 -42.73
C VAL A 10 11.80 13.42 -41.60
N ALA A 11 13.00 13.45 -41.01
CA ALA A 11 13.35 12.62 -39.86
C ALA A 11 12.52 12.95 -38.61
N LEU A 12 12.20 14.22 -38.38
CA LEU A 12 11.34 14.66 -37.28
C LEU A 12 9.88 14.23 -37.46
N ILE A 13 9.35 14.30 -38.69
CA ILE A 13 7.98 13.87 -39.00
C ILE A 13 7.84 12.34 -38.88
N LEU A 14 8.78 11.57 -39.44
CA LEU A 14 8.78 10.11 -39.33
C LEU A 14 9.00 9.64 -37.88
N GLY A 15 9.87 10.32 -37.13
CA GLY A 15 10.04 10.08 -35.70
C GLY A 15 8.81 10.41 -34.86
N GLY A 16 8.03 11.42 -35.26
CA GLY A 16 6.76 11.81 -34.63
C GLY A 16 5.65 10.79 -34.85
N CYS A 17 5.46 10.32 -36.09
CA CYS A 17 4.46 9.29 -36.41
C CYS A 17 4.75 7.97 -35.70
N ARG A 18 6.01 7.50 -35.73
CA ARG A 18 6.40 6.24 -35.07
C ARG A 18 6.14 6.26 -33.57
N ARG A 19 6.43 7.36 -32.88
CA ARG A 19 6.14 7.50 -31.45
C ARG A 19 4.64 7.54 -31.15
N ALA A 20 3.83 8.10 -32.05
CA ALA A 20 2.38 8.10 -31.90
C ALA A 20 1.81 6.68 -32.02
N ASP A 21 2.31 5.90 -32.99
CA ASP A 21 1.90 4.51 -33.20
C ASP A 21 2.32 3.61 -32.02
N GLU A 22 3.56 3.73 -31.54
CA GLU A 22 4.06 3.00 -30.36
C GLU A 22 3.22 3.29 -29.11
N ARG A 23 2.85 4.57 -28.90
CA ARG A 23 1.98 4.95 -27.79
C ARG A 23 0.58 4.35 -27.93
N GLN A 24 0.00 4.38 -29.14
CA GLN A 24 -1.32 3.82 -29.39
C GLN A 24 -1.35 2.30 -29.14
N ILE A 25 -0.31 1.58 -29.58
CA ILE A 25 -0.18 0.13 -29.34
C ILE A 25 -0.07 -0.16 -27.84
N ALA A 26 0.74 0.61 -27.10
CA ALA A 26 0.87 0.45 -25.66
C ALA A 26 -0.47 0.66 -24.94
N GLU A 27 -1.23 1.70 -25.30
CA GLU A 27 -2.57 1.93 -24.72
C GLU A 27 -3.55 0.78 -25.04
N GLN A 28 -3.47 0.21 -26.24
CA GLN A 28 -4.30 -0.94 -26.62
C GLN A 28 -3.97 -2.17 -25.76
N LEU A 29 -2.69 -2.45 -25.51
CA LEU A 29 -2.24 -3.56 -24.66
C LEU A 29 -2.66 -3.37 -23.20
N LEU A 30 -2.60 -2.14 -22.68
CA LEU A 30 -3.08 -1.85 -21.33
C LEU A 30 -4.58 -2.11 -21.21
N LYS A 31 -5.38 -1.68 -22.21
CA LYS A 31 -6.82 -1.93 -22.27
C LYS A 31 -7.16 -3.42 -22.43
N GLU A 32 -6.37 -4.15 -23.21
CA GLU A 32 -6.49 -5.61 -23.33
C GLU A 32 -6.32 -6.26 -21.96
N GLY A 33 -5.26 -5.92 -21.22
CA GLY A 33 -5.04 -6.45 -19.88
C GLY A 33 -6.17 -6.09 -18.89
N GLU A 34 -6.72 -4.88 -18.97
CA GLU A 34 -7.89 -4.46 -18.18
C GLU A 34 -9.13 -5.33 -18.47
N GLN A 35 -9.44 -5.58 -19.75
CA GLN A 35 -10.55 -6.45 -20.15
C GLN A 35 -10.37 -7.88 -19.63
N LYS A 36 -9.12 -8.38 -19.66
CA LYS A 36 -8.79 -9.70 -19.11
C LYS A 36 -8.96 -9.76 -17.59
N LEU A 37 -8.59 -8.72 -16.85
CA LEU A 37 -8.88 -8.62 -15.41
C LEU A 37 -10.38 -8.61 -15.12
N GLN A 38 -11.17 -7.87 -15.90
CA GLN A 38 -12.63 -7.87 -15.76
C GLN A 38 -13.21 -9.28 -15.95
N ALA A 39 -12.66 -10.05 -16.88
CA ALA A 39 -13.01 -11.44 -17.11
C ALA A 39 -12.37 -12.43 -16.10
N ARG A 40 -11.60 -11.96 -15.12
CA ARG A 40 -10.80 -12.76 -14.17
C ARG A 40 -9.77 -13.69 -14.84
N ASP A 41 -9.39 -13.39 -16.08
CA ASP A 41 -8.28 -14.04 -16.80
C ASP A 41 -6.96 -13.38 -16.40
N TYR A 42 -6.45 -13.73 -15.21
CA TYR A 42 -5.26 -13.10 -14.65
C TYR A 42 -3.98 -13.43 -15.43
N ALA A 43 -3.89 -14.62 -16.03
CA ALA A 43 -2.75 -15.02 -16.85
C ALA A 43 -2.73 -14.23 -18.17
N GLY A 44 -3.88 -14.11 -18.85
CA GLY A 44 -4.01 -13.27 -20.05
C GLY A 44 -3.77 -11.80 -19.76
N ALA A 45 -4.22 -11.30 -18.60
CA ALA A 45 -3.92 -9.93 -18.18
C ALA A 45 -2.41 -9.71 -17.99
N ALA A 46 -1.73 -10.64 -17.32
CA ALA A 46 -0.27 -10.56 -17.12
C ALA A 46 0.48 -10.57 -18.46
N ASP A 47 0.10 -11.43 -19.42
CA ASP A 47 0.70 -11.43 -20.76
C ASP A 47 0.57 -10.06 -21.46
N ALA A 48 -0.66 -9.52 -21.49
CA ALA A 48 -0.93 -8.22 -22.09
C ALA A 48 -0.12 -7.10 -21.41
N PHE A 49 -0.01 -7.13 -20.08
CA PHE A 49 0.79 -6.15 -19.34
C PHE A 49 2.30 -6.31 -19.53
N HIS A 50 2.81 -7.54 -19.69
CA HIS A 50 4.23 -7.74 -20.03
C HIS A 50 4.53 -7.16 -21.40
N ARG A 51 3.65 -7.36 -22.39
CA ARG A 51 3.75 -6.76 -23.71
C ARG A 51 3.65 -5.23 -23.64
N TYR A 52 2.75 -4.68 -22.83
CA TYR A 52 2.64 -3.24 -22.59
C TYR A 52 3.94 -2.65 -22.03
N VAL A 53 4.53 -3.30 -21.01
CA VAL A 53 5.80 -2.86 -20.42
C VAL A 53 6.94 -3.01 -21.43
N ALA A 54 6.95 -4.06 -22.26
CA ALA A 54 7.98 -4.22 -23.29
C ALA A 54 7.93 -3.13 -24.37
N GLN A 55 6.74 -2.63 -24.72
CA GLN A 55 6.56 -1.49 -25.63
C GLN A 55 6.90 -0.15 -24.96
N THR A 56 6.88 -0.10 -23.63
CA THR A 56 7.20 1.11 -22.87
C THR A 56 8.65 1.08 -22.40
N SER A 57 9.51 1.95 -22.95
CA SER A 57 10.93 2.01 -22.57
C SER A 57 11.21 2.47 -21.13
N ASN A 58 10.19 2.84 -20.36
CA ASN A 58 10.32 3.42 -19.03
C ASN A 58 9.47 2.68 -17.98
N LEU A 59 10.12 1.86 -17.15
CA LEU A 59 9.47 1.14 -16.04
C LEU A 59 8.82 2.08 -15.03
N THR A 60 9.43 3.23 -14.75
CA THR A 60 8.89 4.23 -13.81
C THR A 60 7.51 4.72 -14.24
N ALA A 61 7.25 4.80 -15.54
CA ALA A 61 5.93 5.18 -16.07
C ALA A 61 5.00 3.97 -16.24
N ALA A 62 5.54 2.82 -16.63
CA ALA A 62 4.74 1.65 -16.98
C ALA A 62 4.16 0.91 -15.77
N LEU A 63 5.00 0.58 -14.77
CA LEU A 63 4.60 -0.29 -13.65
C LEU A 63 3.51 0.34 -12.76
N PRO A 64 3.54 1.65 -12.43
CA PRO A 64 2.46 2.26 -11.66
C PRO A 64 1.10 2.23 -12.39
N ARG A 65 1.08 2.25 -13.73
CA ARG A 65 -0.16 2.14 -14.50
C ARG A 65 -0.74 0.74 -14.40
N VAL A 66 0.09 -0.29 -14.57
CA VAL A 66 -0.33 -1.70 -14.40
C VAL A 66 -0.82 -1.96 -12.98
N TYR A 67 -0.07 -1.48 -11.97
CA TYR A 67 -0.47 -1.56 -10.56
C TYR A 67 -1.86 -0.97 -10.32
N ARG A 68 -2.13 0.26 -10.79
CA ARG A 68 -3.44 0.90 -10.62
C ARG A 68 -4.57 0.07 -11.23
N VAL A 69 -4.33 -0.51 -12.40
CA VAL A 69 -5.30 -1.38 -13.07
C VAL A 69 -5.58 -2.63 -12.23
N TYR A 70 -4.56 -3.31 -11.70
CA TYR A 70 -4.81 -4.45 -10.80
C TYR A 70 -5.58 -4.07 -9.51
N ILE A 71 -5.27 -2.93 -8.90
CA ILE A 71 -5.94 -2.47 -7.67
C ILE A 71 -7.41 -2.13 -7.92
N GLN A 72 -7.73 -1.51 -9.06
CA GLN A 72 -9.12 -1.22 -9.46
C GLN A 72 -9.99 -2.49 -9.46
N TYR A 73 -9.42 -3.63 -9.85
CA TYR A 73 -10.12 -4.93 -9.88
C TYR A 73 -9.89 -5.77 -8.62
N ARG A 74 -9.33 -5.19 -7.54
CA ARG A 74 -9.04 -5.86 -6.26
C ARG A 74 -8.21 -7.14 -6.41
N ALA A 75 -7.32 -7.18 -7.40
CA ALA A 75 -6.53 -8.35 -7.77
C ALA A 75 -5.11 -8.30 -7.19
N ALA A 76 -4.99 -8.19 -5.86
CA ALA A 76 -3.70 -7.97 -5.18
C ALA A 76 -2.68 -9.10 -5.39
N LYS A 77 -3.11 -10.37 -5.32
CA LYS A 77 -2.22 -11.52 -5.55
C LYS A 77 -1.67 -11.54 -6.98
N PRO A 78 -2.50 -11.44 -8.03
CA PRO A 78 -2.00 -11.27 -9.40
C PRO A 78 -1.09 -10.04 -9.57
N ALA A 79 -1.39 -8.92 -8.93
CA ALA A 79 -0.55 -7.73 -8.97
C ALA A 79 0.85 -7.99 -8.41
N TYR A 80 0.94 -8.67 -7.27
CA TYR A 80 2.21 -9.06 -6.64
C TYR A 80 3.01 -9.97 -7.56
N GLU A 81 2.37 -11.02 -8.07
CA GLU A 81 2.98 -12.02 -8.96
C GLU A 81 3.46 -11.40 -10.28
N PHE A 82 2.80 -10.37 -10.79
CA PHE A 82 3.24 -9.61 -11.96
C PHE A 82 4.44 -8.70 -11.63
N LEU A 83 4.29 -7.82 -10.62
CA LEU A 83 5.29 -6.79 -10.33
C LEU A 83 6.60 -7.40 -9.85
N ILE A 84 6.57 -8.47 -9.06
CA ILE A 84 7.79 -9.10 -8.52
C ILE A 84 8.73 -9.60 -9.63
N GLN A 85 8.23 -9.90 -10.83
CA GLN A 85 9.05 -10.30 -11.98
C GLN A 85 9.97 -9.19 -12.49
N TYR A 86 9.66 -7.93 -12.16
CA TYR A 86 10.47 -6.77 -12.51
C TYR A 86 11.48 -6.37 -11.43
N GLU A 87 11.56 -7.10 -10.32
CA GLU A 87 12.47 -6.80 -9.20
C GLU A 87 13.93 -6.69 -9.65
N ALA A 88 14.43 -7.65 -10.43
CA ALA A 88 15.80 -7.64 -10.95
C ALA A 88 16.09 -6.44 -11.86
N ARG A 89 15.04 -5.83 -12.44
CA ARG A 89 15.10 -4.65 -13.30
C ARG A 89 14.79 -3.35 -12.58
N ALA A 90 14.53 -3.37 -11.26
CA ALA A 90 14.20 -2.17 -10.49
C ALA A 90 15.31 -1.09 -10.54
N ASN A 91 16.55 -1.45 -10.84
CA ASN A 91 17.65 -0.51 -11.07
C ASN A 91 17.51 0.33 -12.36
N GLU A 92 16.59 -0.02 -13.25
CA GLU A 92 16.19 0.83 -14.39
C GLU A 92 15.37 2.04 -13.93
N ILE A 93 14.66 1.94 -12.80
CA ILE A 93 14.01 3.09 -12.12
C ILE A 93 15.13 3.93 -11.48
N LYS A 94 15.60 4.97 -12.18
CA LYS A 94 16.80 5.73 -11.77
C LYS A 94 16.58 6.63 -10.56
N VAL A 95 15.39 7.20 -10.43
CA VAL A 95 15.04 8.06 -9.30
C VAL A 95 14.84 7.20 -8.06
N LYS A 96 15.62 7.46 -7.00
CA LYS A 96 15.60 6.66 -5.76
C LYS A 96 14.23 6.66 -5.10
N VAL A 97 13.56 7.81 -5.07
CA VAL A 97 12.21 7.96 -4.50
C VAL A 97 11.21 7.07 -5.25
N ASP A 98 11.21 7.10 -6.58
CA ASP A 98 10.33 6.23 -7.39
C ASP A 98 10.64 4.74 -7.18
N ARG A 99 11.93 4.39 -7.02
CA ARG A 99 12.34 3.01 -6.75
C ARG A 99 11.94 2.57 -5.35
N SER A 100 12.05 3.46 -4.36
CA SER A 100 11.55 3.23 -3.00
C SER A 100 10.05 2.96 -3.04
N ASP A 101 9.27 3.75 -3.78
CA ASP A 101 7.84 3.53 -3.94
C ASP A 101 7.49 2.23 -4.65
N TYR A 102 8.28 1.80 -5.63
CA TYR A 102 8.11 0.48 -6.23
C TYR A 102 8.24 -0.66 -5.19
N TYR A 103 9.26 -0.60 -4.33
CA TYR A 103 9.43 -1.61 -3.27
C TYR A 103 8.36 -1.48 -2.18
N ARG A 104 7.93 -0.27 -1.84
CA ARG A 104 6.78 -0.06 -0.94
C ARG A 104 5.53 -0.74 -1.49
N VAL A 105 5.23 -0.58 -2.78
CA VAL A 105 4.08 -1.22 -3.43
C VAL A 105 4.19 -2.76 -3.38
N LEU A 106 5.38 -3.33 -3.59
CA LEU A 106 5.59 -4.77 -3.40
C LEU A 106 5.34 -5.19 -1.95
N GLY A 107 5.76 -4.37 -0.98
CA GLY A 107 5.50 -4.56 0.44
C GLY A 107 4.01 -4.56 0.77
N ASP A 108 3.27 -3.57 0.29
CA ASP A 108 1.82 -3.42 0.48
C ASP A 108 1.07 -4.64 -0.06
N LEU A 109 1.41 -5.05 -1.28
CA LEU A 109 0.80 -6.21 -1.93
C LEU A 109 1.14 -7.51 -1.21
N ALA A 110 2.40 -7.72 -0.81
CA ALA A 110 2.83 -8.87 -0.05
C ALA A 110 2.10 -8.96 1.30
N HIS A 111 1.95 -7.84 2.01
CA HIS A 111 1.21 -7.76 3.27
C HIS A 111 -0.24 -8.16 3.05
N GLN A 112 -0.91 -7.59 2.04
CA GLN A 112 -2.32 -7.85 1.75
C GLN A 112 -2.61 -9.33 1.45
N ILE A 113 -1.65 -10.06 0.87
CA ILE A 113 -1.79 -11.49 0.55
C ILE A 113 -1.21 -12.43 1.62
N GLY A 114 -0.86 -11.90 2.80
CA GLY A 114 -0.36 -12.66 3.93
C GLY A 114 1.10 -13.12 3.82
N LYS A 115 1.86 -12.62 2.84
CA LYS A 115 3.31 -12.88 2.73
C LYS A 115 4.10 -11.88 3.59
N PHE A 116 3.95 -11.99 4.91
CA PHE A 116 4.46 -10.98 5.84
C PHE A 116 6.00 -10.84 5.81
N GLU A 117 6.75 -11.94 5.69
CA GLU A 117 8.23 -11.84 5.59
C GLU A 117 8.68 -11.11 4.32
N ASP A 118 8.02 -11.37 3.19
CA ASP A 118 8.27 -10.65 1.94
C ASP A 118 7.96 -9.17 2.13
N ALA A 119 6.84 -8.84 2.78
CA ALA A 119 6.44 -7.47 3.04
C ALA A 119 7.50 -6.72 3.84
N LEU A 120 7.97 -7.28 4.96
CA LEU A 120 9.01 -6.68 5.80
C LEU A 120 10.30 -6.44 5.01
N ARG A 121 10.74 -7.41 4.19
CA ARG A 121 11.92 -7.26 3.33
C ARG A 121 11.75 -6.14 2.30
N TRP A 122 10.59 -6.02 1.67
CA TRP A 122 10.35 -4.97 0.68
C TRP A 122 10.25 -3.59 1.31
N TYR A 123 9.61 -3.47 2.47
CA TYR A 123 9.58 -2.20 3.20
C TYR A 123 10.96 -1.76 3.66
N GLU A 124 11.77 -2.68 4.19
CA GLU A 124 13.15 -2.38 4.56
C GLU A 124 13.93 -1.83 3.36
N LYS A 125 13.83 -2.48 2.19
CA LYS A 125 14.48 -2.02 0.96
C LYS A 125 13.98 -0.65 0.52
N ALA A 126 12.67 -0.38 0.65
CA ALA A 126 12.09 0.93 0.34
C ALA A 126 12.66 2.03 1.25
N VAL A 127 12.73 1.80 2.56
CA VAL A 127 13.25 2.75 3.55
C VAL A 127 14.77 2.96 3.41
N GLN A 128 15.53 1.94 3.03
CA GLN A 128 16.97 2.06 2.74
C GLN A 128 17.24 2.92 1.49
N LEU A 129 16.37 2.85 0.48
CA LEU A 129 16.48 3.66 -0.74
C LEU A 129 16.09 5.12 -0.52
N ASP A 130 15.04 5.34 0.27
CA ASP A 130 14.55 6.66 0.65
C ASP A 130 14.06 6.66 2.09
N ASN A 131 14.86 7.27 2.97
CA ASN A 131 14.56 7.37 4.39
C ASN A 131 13.47 8.40 4.71
N GLN A 132 12.97 9.14 3.70
CA GLN A 132 11.86 10.10 3.77
C GLN A 132 10.54 9.54 3.22
N ASN A 133 10.52 8.29 2.72
CA ASN A 133 9.29 7.66 2.25
C ASN A 133 8.38 7.32 3.46
N HIS A 134 7.61 8.31 3.90
CA HIS A 134 6.75 8.22 5.09
C HIS A 134 5.68 7.12 4.97
N LEU A 135 5.23 6.80 3.76
CA LEU A 135 4.32 5.68 3.53
C LEU A 135 5.02 4.34 3.79
N ALA A 136 6.23 4.15 3.27
CA ALA A 136 7.01 2.93 3.53
C ALA A 136 7.38 2.80 5.02
N LEU A 137 7.79 3.90 5.67
CA LEU A 137 8.07 3.93 7.11
C LEU A 137 6.85 3.48 7.93
N ASN A 138 5.68 4.06 7.66
CA ASN A 138 4.44 3.73 8.36
C ASN A 138 4.05 2.25 8.15
N ASN A 139 4.04 1.80 6.89
CA ASN A 139 3.60 0.44 6.57
C ASN A 139 4.58 -0.62 7.10
N TYR A 140 5.87 -0.28 7.16
CA TYR A 140 6.86 -1.13 7.80
C TYR A 140 6.62 -1.25 9.31
N ALA A 141 6.42 -0.11 9.98
CA ALA A 141 6.12 -0.06 11.41
C ALA A 141 4.88 -0.89 11.75
N TYR A 142 3.80 -0.70 11.00
CA TYR A 142 2.56 -1.44 11.17
C TYR A 142 2.79 -2.96 10.98
N SER A 143 3.50 -3.35 9.93
CA SER A 143 3.77 -4.76 9.65
C SER A 143 4.66 -5.41 10.73
N LEU A 144 5.66 -4.69 11.24
CA LEU A 144 6.49 -5.16 12.35
C LEU A 144 5.65 -5.36 13.62
N ALA A 145 4.79 -4.39 13.96
CA ALA A 145 3.90 -4.47 15.11
C ALA A 145 2.92 -5.65 15.00
N GLU A 146 2.33 -5.86 13.83
CA GLU A 146 1.39 -6.96 13.59
C GLU A 146 2.05 -8.33 13.76
N GLN A 147 3.30 -8.47 13.33
CA GLN A 147 4.08 -9.68 13.49
C GLN A 147 4.75 -9.78 14.88
N GLY A 148 4.63 -8.78 15.74
CA GLY A 148 5.28 -8.73 17.05
C GLY A 148 6.82 -8.70 16.97
N LYS A 149 7.38 -8.19 15.86
CA LYS A 149 8.83 -8.19 15.59
C LYS A 149 9.43 -6.82 15.86
N ASN A 150 10.51 -6.78 16.65
CA ASN A 150 11.34 -5.59 16.87
C ASN A 150 10.50 -4.31 17.09
N LEU A 151 9.68 -4.32 18.14
CA LEU A 151 8.68 -3.28 18.41
C LEU A 151 9.31 -1.90 18.66
N GLU A 152 10.54 -1.87 19.18
CA GLU A 152 11.33 -0.65 19.35
C GLU A 152 11.66 0.00 17.99
N HIS A 153 12.07 -0.81 17.00
CA HIS A 153 12.30 -0.31 15.64
C HIS A 153 10.98 0.09 14.97
N ALA A 154 9.90 -0.66 15.17
CA ALA A 154 8.58 -0.27 14.68
C ALA A 154 8.17 1.11 15.22
N LEU A 155 8.44 1.38 16.51
CA LEU A 155 8.17 2.67 17.13
C LEU A 155 9.03 3.80 16.54
N GLU A 156 10.31 3.55 16.29
CA GLU A 156 11.21 4.51 15.62
C GLU A 156 10.69 4.88 14.23
N LEU A 157 10.32 3.89 13.43
CA LEU A 157 9.78 4.07 12.07
C LEU A 157 8.46 4.86 12.10
N ALA A 158 7.53 4.51 12.99
CA ALA A 158 6.25 5.22 13.15
C ALA A 158 6.46 6.69 13.55
N ASN A 159 7.39 6.95 14.48
CA ASN A 159 7.73 8.32 14.89
C ASN A 159 8.32 9.14 13.74
N ARG A 160 9.18 8.53 12.91
CA ARG A 160 9.72 9.20 11.72
C ARG A 160 8.65 9.50 10.68
N ALA A 161 7.73 8.58 10.44
CA ALA A 161 6.60 8.82 9.53
C ALA A 161 5.76 10.03 9.99
N LEU A 162 5.42 10.10 11.28
CA LEU A 162 4.71 11.24 11.89
C LEU A 162 5.50 12.55 11.83
N ALA A 163 6.82 12.51 12.00
CA ALA A 163 7.67 13.70 11.90
C ALA A 163 7.67 14.32 10.49
N ILE A 164 7.54 13.49 9.45
CA ILE A 164 7.47 13.93 8.05
C ILE A 164 6.05 14.38 7.67
N ARG A 165 5.03 13.66 8.16
CA ARG A 165 3.60 13.94 7.93
C ARG A 165 2.78 13.65 9.20
N SER A 166 2.40 14.71 9.91
CA SER A 166 1.69 14.60 11.20
C SER A 166 0.16 14.66 11.09
N ASN A 167 -0.43 14.90 9.92
CA ASN A 167 -1.86 15.13 9.77
C ASN A 167 -2.66 13.91 9.31
N LEU A 168 -2.09 12.70 9.42
CA LEU A 168 -2.72 11.46 8.97
C LEU A 168 -3.13 10.61 10.18
N GLY A 169 -4.45 10.37 10.33
CA GLY A 169 -4.98 9.55 11.42
C GLY A 169 -4.39 8.14 11.43
N THR A 170 -4.11 7.56 10.27
CA THR A 170 -3.48 6.23 10.12
C THR A 170 -2.06 6.15 10.69
N TYR A 171 -1.37 7.28 10.85
CA TYR A 171 0.00 7.29 11.38
C TYR A 171 -0.01 7.29 12.91
N TYR A 172 -0.95 8.04 13.50
CA TYR A 172 -1.26 7.91 14.92
C TYR A 172 -1.77 6.51 15.24
N ASP A 173 -2.62 5.95 14.38
CA ASP A 173 -3.10 4.58 14.53
C ASP A 173 -1.95 3.57 14.58
N THR A 174 -1.05 3.63 13.59
CA THR A 174 0.12 2.74 13.53
C THR A 174 0.97 2.85 14.79
N ARG A 175 1.28 4.07 15.25
CA ARG A 175 2.08 4.25 16.47
C ARG A 175 1.33 3.79 17.72
N GLY A 176 0.03 4.08 17.81
CA GLY A 176 -0.84 3.59 18.88
C GLY A 176 -0.89 2.07 18.93
N TRP A 177 -0.94 1.42 17.76
CA TRP A 177 -0.90 -0.03 17.64
C TRP A 177 0.45 -0.63 18.03
N VAL A 178 1.57 0.03 17.68
CA VAL A 178 2.90 -0.34 18.19
C VAL A 178 2.91 -0.27 19.71
N TYR A 179 2.43 0.82 20.32
CA TYR A 179 2.33 0.94 21.78
C TYR A 179 1.46 -0.16 22.39
N TYR A 180 0.33 -0.49 21.77
CA TYR A 180 -0.53 -1.58 22.19
C TYR A 180 0.22 -2.93 22.22
N LYS A 181 0.97 -3.25 21.16
CA LYS A 181 1.78 -4.48 21.08
C LYS A 181 2.92 -4.50 22.10
N MET A 182 3.43 -3.34 22.49
CA MET A 182 4.41 -3.19 23.58
C MET A 182 3.79 -3.25 24.99
N GLY A 183 2.46 -3.34 25.12
CA GLY A 183 1.77 -3.29 26.40
C GLY A 183 1.64 -1.89 27.02
N ARG A 184 1.96 -0.83 26.25
CA ARG A 184 1.91 0.59 26.64
C ARG A 184 0.54 1.18 26.33
N TYR A 185 -0.49 0.70 27.02
CA TYR A 185 -1.88 0.92 26.64
C TYR A 185 -2.34 2.37 26.82
N GLU A 186 -1.79 3.11 27.78
CA GLU A 186 -2.12 4.52 28.02
C GLU A 186 -1.59 5.42 26.89
N GLU A 187 -0.38 5.17 26.38
CA GLU A 187 0.12 5.86 25.19
C GLU A 187 -0.66 5.47 23.94
N ALA A 188 -0.97 4.17 23.78
CA ALA A 188 -1.81 3.69 22.69
C ALA A 188 -3.17 4.39 22.67
N LEU A 189 -3.81 4.55 23.84
CA LEU A 189 -5.10 5.22 23.97
C LEU A 189 -5.03 6.69 23.50
N LYS A 190 -3.97 7.41 23.84
CA LYS A 190 -3.80 8.82 23.43
C LYS A 190 -3.73 8.92 21.90
N ASP A 191 -2.89 8.11 21.27
CA ASP A 191 -2.70 8.14 19.82
C ASP A 191 -3.95 7.68 19.06
N LEU A 192 -4.61 6.61 19.50
CA LEU A 192 -5.79 6.09 18.82
C LEU A 192 -7.00 7.03 18.92
N ARG A 193 -7.12 7.79 20.02
CA ARG A 193 -8.12 8.85 20.09
C ARG A 193 -7.86 9.94 19.05
N ILE A 194 -6.61 10.37 18.89
CA ILE A 194 -6.24 11.32 17.84
C ILE A 194 -6.55 10.73 16.45
N ALA A 195 -6.22 9.45 16.22
CA ALA A 195 -6.49 8.77 14.96
C ALA A 195 -7.99 8.79 14.60
N VAL A 196 -8.86 8.44 15.56
CA VAL A 196 -10.32 8.45 15.40
C VAL A 196 -10.88 9.86 15.25
N ASP A 197 -10.32 10.86 15.93
CA ASP A 197 -10.74 12.25 15.78
C ASP A 197 -10.42 12.80 14.38
N ILE A 198 -9.27 12.41 13.80
CA ILE A 198 -8.88 12.80 12.43
C ILE A 198 -9.68 12.05 11.37
N ALA A 199 -9.95 10.75 11.57
CA ALA A 199 -10.62 9.89 10.60
C ALA A 199 -11.77 9.10 11.26
N PRO A 200 -12.89 9.76 11.59
CA PRO A 200 -13.95 9.19 12.43
C PRO A 200 -14.78 8.08 11.76
N THR A 201 -14.64 7.92 10.43
CA THR A 201 -15.42 7.00 9.60
C THR A 201 -14.66 5.74 9.20
N THR A 202 -13.56 5.40 9.89
CA THR A 202 -12.77 4.20 9.61
C THR A 202 -13.01 3.13 10.68
N ALA A 203 -13.55 1.97 10.28
CA ALA A 203 -13.88 0.88 11.20
C ALA A 203 -12.64 0.29 11.92
N GLU A 204 -11.51 0.16 11.21
CA GLU A 204 -10.26 -0.34 11.79
C GLU A 204 -9.78 0.50 12.98
N LEU A 205 -9.84 1.83 12.88
CA LEU A 205 -9.42 2.74 13.94
C LEU A 205 -10.29 2.60 15.20
N ARG A 206 -11.60 2.42 14.99
CA ARG A 206 -12.56 2.14 16.07
C ARG A 206 -12.25 0.82 16.76
N TYR A 207 -11.93 -0.21 15.98
CA TYR A 207 -11.52 -1.51 16.49
C TYR A 207 -10.23 -1.43 17.33
N HIS A 208 -9.17 -0.78 16.83
CA HIS A 208 -7.93 -0.61 17.59
C HIS A 208 -8.18 0.14 18.90
N LEU A 209 -8.98 1.22 18.87
CA LEU A 209 -9.36 1.96 20.08
C LEU A 209 -10.12 1.07 21.08
N ALA A 210 -11.05 0.24 20.60
CA ALA A 210 -11.75 -0.71 21.44
C ALA A 210 -10.83 -1.76 22.06
N ALA A 211 -9.85 -2.27 21.30
CA ALA A 211 -8.87 -3.24 21.79
C ALA A 211 -8.05 -2.64 22.95
N VAL A 212 -7.64 -1.37 22.84
CA VAL A 212 -6.97 -0.65 23.94
C VAL A 212 -7.90 -0.48 25.14
N TYR A 213 -9.15 -0.06 24.96
CA TYR A 213 -10.10 0.05 26.07
C TYR A 213 -10.30 -1.29 26.80
N ALA A 214 -10.40 -2.39 26.06
CA ALA A 214 -10.52 -3.72 26.63
C ALA A 214 -9.29 -4.09 27.48
N LYS A 215 -8.07 -3.80 27.02
CA LYS A 215 -6.84 -4.03 27.79
C LYS A 215 -6.73 -3.18 29.06
N LEU A 216 -7.31 -1.99 29.04
CA LEU A 216 -7.41 -1.10 30.20
C LEU A 216 -8.56 -1.45 31.16
N GLY A 217 -9.30 -2.55 30.93
CA GLY A 217 -10.46 -2.94 31.73
C GLY A 217 -11.70 -2.07 31.52
N ARG A 218 -11.67 -1.16 30.54
CA ARG A 218 -12.77 -0.24 30.20
C ARG A 218 -13.76 -0.91 29.27
N LYS A 219 -14.41 -1.96 29.78
CA LYS A 219 -15.30 -2.84 29.02
C LYS A 219 -16.40 -2.09 28.27
N GLN A 220 -17.07 -1.12 28.91
CA GLN A 220 -18.17 -0.39 28.29
C GLN A 220 -17.70 0.50 27.13
N ASP A 221 -16.56 1.16 27.28
CA ASP A 221 -15.98 1.98 26.20
C ASP A 221 -15.56 1.12 25.00
N ALA A 222 -15.01 -0.07 25.26
CA ALA A 222 -14.68 -1.03 24.22
C ALA A 222 -15.92 -1.48 23.43
N LEU A 223 -17.02 -1.81 24.11
CA LEU A 223 -18.28 -2.19 23.46
C LEU A 223 -18.80 -1.08 22.54
N VAL A 224 -18.81 0.18 23.02
CA VAL A 224 -19.26 1.34 22.25
C VAL A 224 -18.43 1.52 20.97
N GLU A 225 -17.11 1.40 21.05
CA GLU A 225 -16.28 1.57 19.85
C GLU A 225 -16.39 0.37 18.88
N LEU A 226 -16.60 -0.86 19.36
CA LEU A 226 -16.88 -2.02 18.51
C LEU A 226 -18.23 -1.90 17.79
N GLU A 227 -19.26 -1.41 18.47
CA GLU A 227 -20.57 -1.13 17.87
C GLU A 227 -20.45 -0.07 16.78
N LYS A 228 -19.69 1.01 17.03
CA LYS A 228 -19.39 2.03 16.00
C LYS A 228 -18.62 1.46 14.83
N ALA A 229 -17.64 0.57 15.07
CA ALA A 229 -16.89 -0.10 13.99
C ALA A 229 -17.82 -0.91 13.08
N LEU A 230 -18.72 -1.71 13.66
CA LEU A 230 -19.69 -2.52 12.91
C LEU A 230 -20.82 -1.70 12.27
N ALA A 231 -21.13 -0.52 12.81
CA ALA A 231 -22.05 0.42 12.16
C ALA A 231 -21.43 1.03 10.89
N LEU A 232 -20.11 1.25 10.87
CA LEU A 232 -19.37 1.74 9.71
C LEU A 232 -19.14 0.64 8.68
N ASP A 233 -18.78 -0.57 9.13
CA ASP A 233 -18.64 -1.76 8.29
C ASP A 233 -19.26 -2.98 8.99
N PRO A 234 -20.49 -3.36 8.61
CA PRO A 234 -21.16 -4.54 9.16
C PRO A 234 -20.39 -5.85 8.95
N ASN A 235 -19.43 -5.87 8.02
CA ASN A 235 -18.58 -7.02 7.71
C ASN A 235 -17.18 -6.96 8.33
N HIS A 236 -16.95 -6.04 9.26
CA HIS A 236 -15.67 -5.90 9.95
C HIS A 236 -15.42 -7.07 10.92
N GLU A 237 -14.89 -8.18 10.41
CA GLU A 237 -14.60 -9.39 11.20
C GLU A 237 -13.78 -9.13 12.47
N PRO A 238 -12.72 -8.27 12.48
CA PRO A 238 -11.95 -8.01 13.68
C PRO A 238 -12.79 -7.47 14.85
N SER A 239 -13.90 -6.77 14.57
CA SER A 239 -14.79 -6.23 15.61
C SER A 239 -15.83 -7.23 16.12
N ARG A 240 -16.23 -8.22 15.31
CA ARG A 240 -17.35 -9.11 15.66
C ARG A 240 -17.05 -10.01 16.86
N GLN A 241 -15.90 -10.69 16.85
CA GLN A 241 -15.55 -11.63 17.93
C GLN A 241 -15.34 -10.92 19.28
N PRO A 242 -14.60 -9.80 19.37
CA PRO A 242 -14.48 -9.04 20.62
C PRO A 242 -15.82 -8.51 21.13
N LEU A 243 -16.72 -8.08 20.25
CA LEU A 243 -18.04 -7.58 20.68
C LEU A 243 -18.83 -8.69 21.37
N GLN A 244 -18.92 -9.85 20.73
CA GLN A 244 -19.61 -11.01 21.29
C GLN A 244 -18.98 -11.51 22.59
N SER A 245 -17.64 -11.51 22.70
CA SER A 245 -16.96 -11.98 23.91
C SER A 245 -17.20 -11.04 25.09
N LEU A 246 -17.18 -9.72 24.86
CA LEU A 246 -17.43 -8.72 25.89
C LEU A 246 -18.91 -8.67 26.30
N GLN A 247 -19.87 -8.99 25.43
CA GLN A 247 -21.29 -9.02 25.80
C GLN A 247 -21.66 -10.18 26.74
N LYS A 248 -20.85 -11.23 26.83
CA LYS A 248 -21.13 -12.35 27.73
C LYS A 248 -21.03 -11.89 29.21
N PRO A 249 -21.93 -12.34 30.09
CA PRO A 249 -21.79 -12.14 31.53
C PRO A 249 -20.47 -12.76 32.01
N THR A 250 -19.74 -12.04 32.86
CA THR A 250 -18.59 -12.63 33.56
C THR A 250 -19.13 -13.72 34.48
N GLN A 251 -18.72 -14.97 34.28
CA GLN A 251 -19.04 -16.09 35.18
C GLN A 251 -18.34 -15.93 36.53
#